data_AF-A0A2D5GWQ6-F1
#
_entry.id   AF-A0A2D5GWQ6-F1
#
_cell.length_a   1.000
_cell.length_b   1.000
_cell.length_c   1.000
_cell.angle_alpha   90.00
_cell.angle_beta   90.00
_cell.angle_gamma   90.00
#
_symmetry.space_group_name_H-M   'P 1'
#
loop_
_entity.id
_entity.type
_entity.pdbx_description
1 polymer ?
#
loop_
_entity_poly.entity_id
_entity_poly.type
_entity_poly.pdbx_seq_one_letter_code
_entity_poly.pdbx_strand_id
1 'polypeptide(L)'
;MKITTPHGDFKIRELSFADRRKLHRLEIKAVAIDGEVDQAKYFDVLDWVMNFAFEDPEKSLSKLDDNEVDEILATVYQEYKGISKKKT
;
A
#
# COMPACT_ATOMS: atom_id res chain seq x y z
N MET A 1 0.67 2.11 13.08
CA MET A 1 1.27 3.41 12.70
C MET A 1 0.21 4.35 12.10
N LYS A 2 0.53 5.65 12.02
CA LYS A 2 -0.34 6.65 11.38
C LYS A 2 0.41 7.19 10.16
N ILE A 3 -0.28 7.31 9.04
CA ILE A 3 0.24 7.98 7.85
C ILE A 3 -0.54 9.26 7.59
N THR A 4 0.15 10.28 7.08
CA THR A 4 -0.46 11.53 6.66
C THR A 4 -0.34 11.61 5.16
N THR A 5 -1.48 11.77 4.50
CA THR A 5 -1.61 11.92 3.05
C THR A 5 -2.27 13.27 2.74
N PRO A 6 -2.21 13.77 1.49
CA PRO A 6 -2.95 14.96 1.09
C PRO A 6 -4.47 14.87 1.38
N HIS A 7 -4.99 13.65 1.38
CA HIS A 7 -6.42 13.33 1.56
C HIS A 7 -6.82 13.10 3.01
N GLY A 8 -5.86 13.12 3.94
CA GLY A 8 -6.10 13.01 5.36
C GLY A 8 -5.14 12.10 6.11
N ASP A 9 -5.50 11.89 7.36
CA ASP A 9 -4.72 11.16 8.35
C ASP A 9 -5.34 9.78 8.59
N PHE A 10 -4.57 8.74 8.27
CA PHE A 10 -5.06 7.36 8.33
C PHE A 10 -4.28 6.55 9.37
N LYS A 11 -5.01 5.82 10.21
CA LYS A 11 -4.43 4.84 11.13
C LYS A 11 -4.33 3.51 10.40
N ILE A 12 -3.10 3.06 10.18
CA ILE A 12 -2.82 1.80 9.49
C ILE A 12 -2.10 0.81 10.39
N ARG A 13 -2.31 -0.47 10.11
CA ARG A 13 -1.62 -1.57 10.77
C ARG A 13 -0.12 -1.50 10.52
N GLU A 14 0.68 -1.81 11.54
CA GLU A 14 2.12 -1.96 11.37
C GLU A 14 2.49 -3.30 10.76
N LEU A 15 3.57 -3.28 9.99
CA LEU A 15 3.98 -4.42 9.20
C LEU A 15 5.06 -5.22 9.93
N SER A 16 4.77 -6.50 10.20
CA SER A 16 5.74 -7.41 10.82
C SER A 16 6.78 -7.88 9.79
N PHE A 17 7.90 -8.44 10.25
CA PHE A 17 8.89 -9.03 9.34
C PHE A 17 8.28 -10.13 8.42
N ALA A 18 7.35 -10.93 8.97
CA ALA A 18 6.68 -11.97 8.22
C ALA A 18 5.78 -11.37 7.12
N ASP A 19 5.03 -10.33 7.44
CA ASP A 19 4.16 -9.66 6.47
C ASP A 19 4.97 -8.91 5.42
N ARG A 20 6.15 -8.41 5.78
CA ARG A 20 7.04 -7.69 4.85
C ARG A 20 7.54 -8.64 3.76
N ARG A 21 7.86 -9.89 4.11
CA ARG A 21 8.19 -10.91 3.12
C ARG A 21 7.01 -11.30 2.25
N LYS A 22 5.77 -11.28 2.77
CA LYS A 22 4.58 -11.55 1.96
C LYS A 22 4.38 -10.45 0.92
N LEU A 23 4.44 -9.19 1.34
CA LEU A 23 4.34 -8.03 0.44
C LEU A 23 5.42 -8.07 -0.64
N HIS A 24 6.67 -8.32 -0.26
CA HIS A 24 7.77 -8.43 -1.23
C HIS A 24 7.59 -9.58 -2.23
N ARG A 25 7.00 -10.71 -1.80
CA ARG A 25 6.67 -11.82 -2.70
C ARG A 25 5.57 -11.45 -3.69
N LEU A 26 4.56 -10.68 -3.25
CA LEU A 26 3.48 -10.20 -4.12
C LEU A 26 4.04 -9.19 -5.13
N GLU A 27 4.87 -8.27 -4.69
CA GLU A 27 5.57 -7.32 -5.55
C GLU A 27 6.41 -8.01 -6.62
N ILE A 28 7.23 -9.01 -6.27
CA ILE A 28 8.02 -9.77 -7.27
C ILE A 28 7.13 -10.45 -8.31
N LYS A 29 5.90 -10.85 -7.95
CA LYS A 29 4.95 -11.40 -8.92
C LYS A 29 4.34 -10.34 -9.83
N ALA A 30 4.24 -9.11 -9.35
CA ALA A 30 3.77 -7.96 -10.13
C ALA A 30 4.85 -7.42 -11.07
N VAL A 31 6.13 -7.62 -10.75
CA VAL A 31 7.25 -7.34 -11.66
C VAL A 31 7.36 -8.46 -12.71
N ALA A 32 7.18 -8.12 -13.98
CA ALA A 32 7.37 -9.00 -15.11
C ALA A 32 8.87 -9.30 -15.33
N ILE A 33 9.15 -10.35 -16.10
CA ILE A 33 10.50 -10.91 -16.29
C ILE A 33 11.44 -9.91 -16.99
N ASP A 34 10.90 -9.02 -17.80
CA ASP A 34 11.59 -7.91 -18.48
C ASP A 34 11.82 -6.69 -17.58
N GLY A 35 11.33 -6.72 -16.34
CA GLY A 35 11.39 -5.60 -15.41
C GLY A 35 10.25 -4.59 -15.53
N GLU A 36 9.28 -4.82 -16.42
CA GLU A 36 8.06 -4.01 -16.48
C GLU A 36 7.12 -4.40 -15.34
N VAL A 37 6.41 -3.41 -14.77
CA VAL A 37 5.40 -3.69 -13.73
C VAL A 37 4.08 -3.98 -14.43
N ASP A 38 3.56 -5.19 -14.22
CA ASP A 38 2.22 -5.57 -14.63
C ASP A 38 1.21 -4.79 -13.78
N GLN A 39 0.61 -3.75 -14.38
CA GLN A 39 -0.30 -2.84 -13.67
C GLN A 39 -1.46 -3.60 -13.02
N ALA A 40 -2.01 -4.63 -13.67
CA ALA A 40 -3.11 -5.40 -13.10
C ALA A 40 -2.68 -6.10 -11.79
N LYS A 41 -1.49 -6.71 -11.79
CA LYS A 41 -0.93 -7.34 -10.59
C LYS A 41 -0.47 -6.32 -9.55
N TYR A 42 -0.11 -5.11 -9.97
CA TYR A 42 0.20 -4.02 -9.04
C TYR A 42 -1.06 -3.57 -8.29
N PHE A 43 -2.22 -3.50 -8.96
CA PHE A 43 -3.49 -3.27 -8.28
C PHE A 43 -3.83 -4.39 -7.27
N ASP A 44 -3.51 -5.67 -7.57
CA ASP A 44 -3.64 -6.75 -6.58
C ASP A 44 -2.77 -6.51 -5.33
N VAL A 45 -1.59 -5.90 -5.50
CA VAL A 45 -0.74 -5.51 -4.36
C VAL A 45 -1.40 -4.39 -3.56
N LEU A 46 -1.97 -3.38 -4.21
CA LEU A 46 -2.67 -2.28 -3.56
C LEU A 46 -3.92 -2.77 -2.82
N ASP A 47 -4.69 -3.69 -3.41
CA ASP A 47 -5.85 -4.32 -2.76
C ASP A 47 -5.43 -5.13 -1.53
N TRP A 48 -4.33 -5.90 -1.62
CA TRP A 48 -3.77 -6.56 -0.45
C TRP A 48 -3.36 -5.56 0.64
N VAL A 49 -2.72 -4.44 0.24
CA VAL A 49 -2.33 -3.37 1.16
C VAL A 49 -3.57 -2.75 1.81
N MET A 50 -4.64 -2.49 1.06
CA MET A 50 -5.90 -1.96 1.57
C MET A 50 -6.46 -2.86 2.67
N ASN A 51 -6.64 -4.14 2.37
CA ASN A 51 -7.21 -5.12 3.30
C ASN A 51 -6.31 -5.42 4.50
N PHE A 52 -4.99 -5.27 4.37
CA PHE A 52 -4.05 -5.48 5.47
C PHE A 52 -3.90 -4.26 6.37
N ALA A 53 -3.79 -3.08 5.75
CA ALA A 53 -3.46 -1.83 6.43
C ALA A 53 -4.66 -1.27 7.20
N PHE A 54 -5.86 -1.38 6.65
CA PHE A 54 -7.07 -0.85 7.25
C PHE A 54 -7.88 -1.96 7.91
N GLU A 55 -8.38 -1.69 9.12
CA GLU A 55 -9.30 -2.60 9.82
C GLU A 55 -10.69 -2.60 9.16
N ASP A 56 -11.11 -1.44 8.63
CA ASP A 56 -12.36 -1.25 7.89
C ASP A 56 -12.10 -0.28 6.72
N PRO A 57 -11.72 -0.82 5.55
CA PRO A 57 -11.43 -0.02 4.36
C PRO A 57 -12.66 0.77 3.88
N GLU A 58 -13.85 0.16 3.89
CA GLU A 58 -15.08 0.83 3.43
C GLU A 58 -15.36 2.09 4.26
N LYS A 59 -15.26 2.00 5.59
CA LYS A 59 -15.47 3.17 6.44
C LYS A 59 -14.42 4.26 6.25
N SER A 60 -13.18 3.87 5.92
CA SER A 60 -12.03 4.76 5.82
C SER A 60 -11.90 5.42 4.44
N LEU A 61 -12.32 4.73 3.38
CA LEU A 61 -12.01 5.07 1.99
C LEU A 61 -13.26 5.35 1.14
N SER A 62 -14.47 4.92 1.54
CA SER A 62 -15.72 5.06 0.73
C SER A 62 -16.12 6.49 0.35
N LYS A 63 -15.52 7.50 0.97
CA LYS A 63 -15.81 8.92 0.69
C LYS A 63 -14.88 9.53 -0.36
N LEU A 64 -13.85 8.78 -0.76
CA LEU A 64 -12.83 9.19 -1.70
C LEU A 64 -13.12 8.55 -3.06
N ASP A 65 -12.63 9.17 -4.11
CA ASP A 65 -12.67 8.56 -5.44
C ASP A 65 -11.57 7.49 -5.62
N ASP A 66 -11.70 6.66 -6.66
CA ASP A 66 -10.78 5.55 -6.90
C ASP A 66 -9.31 6.01 -7.05
N ASN A 67 -9.06 7.20 -7.63
CA ASN A 67 -7.71 7.72 -7.79
C ASN A 67 -7.12 8.18 -6.45
N GLU A 68 -7.93 8.86 -5.61
CA GLU A 68 -7.54 9.26 -4.26
C GLU A 68 -7.23 8.05 -3.38
N VAL A 69 -8.02 6.98 -3.52
CA VAL A 69 -7.79 5.70 -2.85
C VAL A 69 -6.47 5.10 -3.29
N ASP A 70 -6.23 5.00 -4.59
CA ASP A 70 -4.97 4.47 -5.12
C ASP A 70 -3.74 5.26 -4.65
N GLU A 71 -3.82 6.59 -4.57
CA GLU A 71 -2.76 7.44 -4.05
C GLU A 71 -2.46 7.17 -2.57
N ILE A 72 -3.49 6.98 -1.75
CA ILE A 72 -3.33 6.61 -0.34
C ILE A 72 -2.69 5.23 -0.24
N LEU A 73 -3.19 4.23 -0.97
CA LEU A 73 -2.67 2.86 -0.93
C LEU A 73 -1.23 2.80 -1.43
N ALA A 74 -0.87 3.56 -2.46
CA ALA A 74 0.49 3.70 -2.93
C ALA A 74 1.40 4.34 -1.86
N THR A 75 0.90 5.33 -1.12
CA THR A 75 1.63 5.95 -0.01
C THR A 75 1.86 4.95 1.13
N VAL A 76 0.83 4.21 1.52
CA VAL A 76 0.92 3.12 2.52
C VAL A 76 1.96 2.09 2.07
N TYR A 77 1.90 1.68 0.80
CA TYR A 77 2.84 0.72 0.22
C TYR A 77 4.29 1.22 0.28
N GLN A 78 4.54 2.49 -0.08
CA GLN A 78 5.88 3.08 0.00
C GLN A 78 6.40 3.18 1.44
N GLU A 79 5.52 3.53 2.38
CA GLU A 79 5.81 3.53 3.82
C GLU A 79 6.26 2.14 4.29
N TYR A 80 5.51 1.11 3.91
CA TYR A 80 5.82 -0.29 4.21
C TYR A 80 7.12 -0.81 3.58
N LYS A 81 7.45 -0.32 2.39
CA LYS A 81 8.74 -0.59 1.73
C LYS A 81 9.90 0.13 2.42
N GLY A 82 9.62 1.06 3.34
CA GLY A 82 10.60 1.90 3.99
C GLY A 82 11.23 2.92 3.04
N ILE A 83 10.57 3.20 1.90
CA ILE A 83 10.99 4.21 0.92
C ILE A 83 10.69 5.61 1.44
N SER A 84 9.65 5.77 2.26
CA SER A 84 9.34 7.04 2.93
C SER A 84 10.34 7.43 4.03
N LYS A 85 11.44 6.67 4.22
CA LYS A 85 12.58 7.15 5.01
C LYS A 85 13.25 8.31 4.27
N LYS A 86 12.65 9.50 4.35
CA LYS A 86 13.42 10.68 4.73
C LYS A 86 14.07 10.33 6.07
N LYS A 87 15.28 9.76 5.97
CA LYS A 87 16.25 9.82 7.05
C LYS A 87 16.33 11.29 7.45
N THR A 88 16.10 11.54 8.73
CA THR A 88 16.54 12.73 9.44
C THR A 88 17.95 13.10 9.05
#